data_AF-A0A2L2Z888-F1
#
_entry.id   AF-A0A2L2Z888-F1
#
_cell.length_a   1.000
_cell.length_b   1.000
_cell.length_c   1.000
_cell.angle_alpha   90.00
_cell.angle_beta   90.00
_cell.angle_gamma   90.00
#
_symmetry.space_group_name_H-M   'P 1'
#
loop_
_entity.id
_entity.type
_entity.pdbx_description
1 polymer ?
#
loop_
_entity_poly.entity_id
_entity_poly.type
_entity_poly.pdbx_seq_one_letter_code
_entity_poly.pdbx_strand_id
1 'polypeptide(L)' 'HVLNLTLIDLPGLTRVPVGDQPLDIERKVHDLIVEYITSMSCLILAVHPANAVISTSDALKLAKEVAPAG' A
#
# COMPACT_ATOMS: atom_id res chain seq x y z
N HIS A 1 -27.85 9.78 7.36
CA HIS A 1 -27.60 8.39 6.90
C HIS A 1 -26.09 8.22 6.87
N VAL A 2 -25.53 7.21 7.55
CA VAL A 2 -24.08 6.95 7.60
C VAL A 2 -23.82 5.63 6.87
N LEU A 3 -22.85 5.61 5.98
CA LEU A 3 -22.46 4.38 5.28
C LEU A 3 -21.61 3.50 6.20
N ASN A 4 -21.86 2.19 6.16
CA ASN A 4 -21.00 1.22 6.81
C ASN A 4 -19.74 1.03 5.95
N LEU A 5 -18.63 1.63 6.38
CA LEU A 5 -17.33 1.53 5.75
C LEU A 5 -16.34 0.93 6.75
N THR A 6 -15.46 0.06 6.26
CA THR A 6 -14.28 -0.39 7.00
C THR A 6 -13.08 0.33 6.44
N LEU A 7 -12.33 1.03 7.29
CA LEU A 7 -11.09 1.69 6.91
C LEU A 7 -9.93 0.87 7.47
N ILE A 8 -8.94 0.58 6.62
CA ILE A 8 -7.75 -0.18 6.99
C ILE A 8 -6.54 0.74 6.74
N ASP A 9 -5.77 1.00 7.79
CA ASP A 9 -4.50 1.70 7.69
C ASP A 9 -3.38 0.66 7.57
N LEU A 10 -2.58 0.77 6.51
CA LEU A 10 -1.52 -0.17 6.18
C LEU A 10 -0.15 0.50 6.38
N PRO A 11 0.87 -0.23 6.87
CA PRO A 11 2.20 0.33 7.01
C PRO A 11 2.77 0.81 5.67
N GLY A 12 3.50 1.92 5.71
CA GLY A 12 4.21 2.42 4.54
C GLY A 12 5.31 1.45 4.10
N LEU A 13 5.52 1.30 2.79
CA LEU A 13 6.61 0.50 2.26
C LEU A 13 7.96 1.07 2.71
N THR A 14 8.75 0.28 3.45
CA THR A 14 10.10 0.64 3.88
C THR A 14 11.10 -0.32 3.25
N ARG A 15 12.12 0.19 2.54
CA ARG A 15 13.20 -0.63 1.97
C ARG A 15 14.39 -0.84 2.90
N VAL A 16 14.45 -0.07 3.98
CA VAL A 16 15.56 -0.10 4.95
C VAL A 16 14.97 -0.42 6.31
N PRO A 17 15.32 -1.57 6.92
CA PRO A 17 14.90 -1.87 8.28
C PRO A 17 15.50 -0.85 9.25
N VAL A 18 14.71 -0.44 10.23
CA VAL A 18 15.15 0.47 11.31
C VAL A 18 14.97 -0.18 12.67
N GLY A 19 15.92 0.07 13.58
CA GLY A 19 15.89 -0.51 14.93
C GLY A 19 15.90 -2.04 14.90
N ASP A 20 14.92 -2.64 15.58
CA ASP A 20 14.80 -4.11 15.72
C ASP A 20 13.95 -4.76 14.62
N GLN A 21 13.67 -4.04 13.52
CA GLN A 21 12.95 -4.62 12.39
C GLN A 21 13.74 -5.75 11.74
N PRO A 22 13.07 -6.83 11.31
CA PRO A 22 13.74 -7.93 10.66
C PRO A 22 14.23 -7.52 9.27
N LEU A 23 15.28 -8.19 8.78
CA LEU A 23 15.86 -7.90 7.46
C LEU A 23 14.89 -8.09 6.29
N ASP A 24 13.82 -8.87 6.50
CA ASP A 24 12.76 -9.14 5.53
C ASP A 24 11.51 -8.26 5.70
N ILE A 25 11.61 -7.14 6.42
CA ILE A 25 10.47 -6.25 6.71
C ILE A 25 9.79 -5.73 5.43
N GLU A 26 10.57 -5.41 4.39
CA GLU A 26 10.03 -4.96 3.09
C GLU A 26 9.06 -5.98 2.51
N ARG A 27 9.46 -7.26 2.50
CA ARG A 27 8.62 -8.34 1.98
C ARG A 27 7.38 -8.56 2.85
N LYS A 28 7.54 -8.54 4.17
CA LYS A 28 6.41 -8.71 5.11
C LYS A 28 5.36 -7.61 4.96
N VAL A 29 5.79 -6.35 4.86
CA VAL A 29 4.90 -5.21 4.64
C VAL A 29 4.22 -5.31 3.29
N HIS A 30 4.96 -5.66 2.24
CA HIS A 30 4.41 -5.88 0.91
C HIS A 30 3.33 -6.97 0.91
N ASP A 31 3.64 -8.15 1.45
CA ASP A 31 2.72 -9.29 1.48
C ASP A 31 1.44 -8.94 2.27
N LEU A 32 1.58 -8.23 3.39
CA LEU A 32 0.46 -7.71 4.18
C LEU A 32 -0.42 -6.75 3.36
N ILE A 33 0.18 -5.79 2.66
CA ILE A 33 -0.58 -4.84 1.84
C ILE A 33 -1.38 -5.58 0.76
N VAL A 34 -0.72 -6.46 0.00
CA VAL A 34 -1.32 -7.24 -1.09
C VAL A 34 -2.51 -8.07 -0.58
N GLU A 35 -2.40 -8.68 0.59
CA GLU A 35 -3.48 -9.46 1.21
C GLU A 35 -4.77 -8.62 1.36
N TYR A 36 -4.67 -7.36 1.79
CA TYR A 36 -5.83 -6.50 2.01
C TYR A 36 -6.35 -5.85 0.72
N ILE A 37 -5.48 -5.44 -0.20
CA ILE A 37 -5.89 -4.69 -1.41
C ILE A 37 -6.41 -5.60 -2.53
N THR A 38 -6.17 -6.91 -2.45
CA THR A 38 -6.64 -7.90 -3.46
C THR A 38 -8.15 -8.20 -3.34
N SER A 39 -8.82 -7.73 -2.29
CA SER A 39 -10.26 -7.87 -2.15
C SER A 39 -11.04 -7.09 -3.23
N MET A 40 -11.98 -7.74 -3.90
CA MET A 40 -12.79 -7.17 -5.01
C MET A 40 -13.61 -5.91 -4.62
N SER A 41 -13.87 -5.70 -3.32
CA SER A 41 -14.62 -4.53 -2.82
C SER A 41 -13.71 -3.48 -2.15
N CYS A 42 -12.39 -3.60 -2.28
CA CYS A 42 -11.43 -2.66 -1.71
C CYS A 42 -11.31 -1.41 -2.59
N LEU A 43 -11.42 -0.23 -1.98
CA LEU A 43 -11.03 1.03 -2.59
C LEU A 43 -9.59 1.35 -2.20
N ILE A 44 -8.69 1.37 -3.18
CA ILE A 44 -7.27 1.68 -2.96
C ILE A 44 -7.06 3.19 -3.01
N LEU A 45 -6.63 3.79 -1.90
CA LEU A 45 -6.20 5.19 -1.85
C LEU A 45 -4.67 5.29 -1.97
N ALA A 46 -4.16 5.42 -3.19
CA ALA A 46 -2.73 5.55 -3.44
C ALA A 46 -2.22 6.96 -3.10
N VAL A 47 -1.76 7.15 -1.86
CA VAL A 47 -1.21 8.44 -1.38
C VAL A 47 0.21 8.64 -1.88
N HIS A 48 0.46 9.77 -2.56
CA HIS A 48 1.78 10.13 -3.08
C HIS A 48 2.18 11.55 -2.65
N PRO A 49 3.40 11.77 -2.14
CA PRO A 49 3.86 13.09 -1.76
C PRO A 49 4.11 13.97 -2.98
N ALA A 50 3.60 15.20 -2.97
CA ALA A 50 3.64 16.12 -4.12
C ALA A 50 5.06 16.57 -4.52
N ASN A 51 6.04 16.45 -3.62
CA ASN A 51 7.44 16.82 -3.88
C ASN A 51 8.27 15.69 -4.52
N ALA A 52 7.74 14.49 -4.64
CA ALA A 52 8.43 13.35 -5.25
C ALA A 52 7.90 13.07 -6.66
N VAL A 53 8.73 12.45 -7.50
CA VAL A 53 8.34 12.09 -8.87
C VAL A 53 7.27 10.99 -8.83
N ILE A 54 6.16 11.18 -9.53
CA ILE A 54 5.02 10.24 -9.51
C ILE A 54 5.38 8.83 -10.02
N SER A 55 6.32 8.73 -10.96
CA SER A 55 6.77 7.43 -11.50
C SER A 55 7.56 6.59 -10.49
N THR A 56 8.09 7.21 -9.43
CA THR A 56 8.78 6.50 -8.35
C THR A 56 7.83 6.10 -7.21
N SER A 57 6.53 6.41 -7.33
CA SER A 57 5.52 6.08 -6.32
C SER A 57 5.31 4.58 -6.19
N ASP A 58 5.61 4.02 -5.03
CA ASP A 58 5.39 2.59 -4.79
C ASP A 58 3.91 2.28 -4.55
N ALA A 59 3.15 3.22 -3.96
CA ALA A 59 1.70 3.09 -3.80
C ALA A 59 0.96 2.95 -5.16
N LEU A 60 1.34 3.76 -6.15
CA LEU A 60 0.74 3.67 -7.50
C LEU A 60 1.18 2.43 -8.27
N LYS A 61 2.42 1.94 -8.04
CA LYS A 61 2.87 0.68 -8.65
C LYS A 61 2.06 -0.50 -8.12
N LEU A 62 1.95 -0.63 -6.80
CA LEU A 62 1.14 -1.69 -6.17
C LEU A 62 -0.34 -1.62 -6.59
N ALA A 63 -0.91 -0.42 -6.62
CA ALA A 63 -2.29 -0.24 -7.07
C ALA A 63 -2.49 -0.75 -8.50
N LYS A 64 -1.54 -0.50 -9.41
CA LYS A 64 -1.62 -0.97 -10.81
C LYS A 64 -1.43 -2.48 -10.95
N GLU A 65 -0.65 -3.11 -10.08
CA GLU A 65 -0.45 -4.55 -10.09
C GLU A 65 -1.73 -5.31 -9.75
N VAL A 66 -2.52 -4.77 -8.80
CA VAL A 66 -3.75 -5.41 -8.32
C VAL A 66 -5.02 -4.88 -9.03
N ALA A 67 -5.01 -3.61 -9.46
CA ALA A 67 -6.10 -2.94 -10.16
C ALA A 67 -5.61 -2.29 -11.47
N PRO A 68 -5.27 -3.08 -12.51
CA PRO A 68 -4.69 -2.57 -13.75
C PRO A 68 -5.65 -1.69 -14.58
N ALA A 69 -6.96 -1.76 -14.33
CA ALA A 69 -7.96 -0.94 -15.01
C ALA A 69 -8.04 0.51 -14.48
N GLY A 70 -7.49 0.77 -13.29
CA GLY A 70 -7.64 2.05 -12.58
C GLY A 70 -8.94 2.11 -11.80
#